data_AF-A0A729UUU2-F1
#
_entry.id   AF-A0A729UUU2-F1
#
_cell.length_a   1.000
_cell.length_b   1.000
_cell.length_c   1.000
_cell.angle_alpha   90.00
_cell.angle_beta   90.00
_cell.angle_gamma   90.00
#
_symmetry.space_group_name_H-M   'P 1'
#
loop_
_entity.id
_entity.type
_entity.pdbx_description
1 polymer ?
#
loop_
_entity_poly.entity_id
_entity_poly.type
_entity_poly.pdbx_seq_one_letter_code
_entity_poly.pdbx_strand_id
1 'polypeptide(L)' 'SAAGSSFTITYDNVPAAECVKITTAAAGNFYTAKVGSKVVKAADGTLDVAATAAACNNATSNTLVFTSI' A
#
# COMPACT_ATOMS: atom_id res chain seq x y z
N SER A 1 -17.92 -12.47 0.16
CA SER A 1 -17.96 -11.00 0.30
C SER A 1 -19.41 -10.54 0.21
N ALA A 2 -19.84 -9.62 1.07
CA ALA A 2 -21.13 -8.94 0.89
C ALA A 2 -20.96 -7.89 -0.21
N ALA A 3 -21.88 -7.85 -1.18
CA ALA A 3 -21.80 -6.91 -2.30
C ALA A 3 -21.74 -5.47 -1.77
N GLY A 4 -20.65 -4.76 -2.06
CA GLY A 4 -20.43 -3.36 -1.65
C GLY A 4 -19.71 -3.14 -0.31
N SER A 5 -19.26 -4.20 0.38
CA SER A 5 -18.45 -4.04 1.60
C SER A 5 -16.98 -3.81 1.26
N SER A 6 -16.61 -2.54 1.10
CA SER A 6 -15.20 -2.15 1.04
C SER A 6 -14.68 -1.75 2.43
N PHE A 7 -13.41 -2.02 2.67
CA PHE A 7 -12.72 -1.48 3.85
C PHE A 7 -11.32 -1.00 3.46
N THR A 8 -10.81 -0.07 4.27
CA THR A 8 -9.47 0.48 4.10
C THR A 8 -8.70 0.32 5.39
N ILE A 9 -7.45 -0.13 5.28
CA ILE A 9 -6.48 -0.14 6.37
C ILE A 9 -5.44 0.92 6.07
N THR A 10 -5.24 1.83 7.02
CA THR A 10 -4.21 2.87 6.96
C THR A 10 -3.15 2.61 8.03
N TYR A 11 -1.90 2.57 7.61
CA TYR A 11 -0.75 2.59 8.51
C TYR A 11 -0.09 3.96 8.41
N ASP A 12 0.03 4.65 9.52
CA ASP A 12 0.73 5.92 9.61
C ASP A 12 2.07 5.77 10.32
N ASN A 13 2.97 6.71 10.05
CA ASN A 13 4.26 6.80 10.71
C ASN A 13 5.15 5.56 10.52
N VAL A 14 5.07 4.95 9.33
CA VAL A 14 5.87 3.77 8.97
C VAL A 14 7.25 4.19 8.48
N PRO A 15 8.36 3.75 9.10
CA PRO A 15 9.70 4.02 8.59
C PRO A 15 9.93 3.44 7.19
N ALA A 16 10.79 4.06 6.38
CA ALA A 16 11.03 3.64 4.99
C ALA A 16 11.31 2.14 4.83
N ALA A 17 12.14 1.58 5.72
CA ALA A 17 12.51 0.16 5.69
C ALA A 17 11.32 -0.78 5.92
N GLU A 18 10.37 -0.40 6.78
CA GLU A 18 9.16 -1.19 7.04
C GLU A 18 8.09 -0.93 5.99
N CYS A 19 8.02 0.28 5.43
CA CYS A 19 7.10 0.64 4.36
C CYS A 19 7.23 -0.34 3.19
N VAL A 20 8.45 -0.56 2.69
CA VAL A 20 8.70 -1.48 1.58
C VAL A 20 8.31 -2.92 1.95
N LYS A 21 8.67 -3.39 3.15
CA LYS A 21 8.37 -4.76 3.60
C LYS A 21 6.86 -5.00 3.73
N ILE A 22 6.13 -4.09 4.37
CA ILE A 22 4.70 -4.21 4.59
C ILE A 22 3.97 -4.15 3.24
N THR A 23 4.29 -3.18 2.38
CA THR A 23 3.65 -3.07 1.06
C THR A 23 3.92 -4.31 0.21
N THR A 24 5.16 -4.81 0.16
CA THR A 24 5.49 -6.01 -0.63
C THR A 24 4.81 -7.27 -0.11
N ALA A 25 4.71 -7.45 1.20
CA ALA A 25 4.06 -8.61 1.80
C ALA A 25 2.52 -8.57 1.71
N ALA A 26 1.92 -7.38 1.87
CA ALA A 26 0.48 -7.26 2.03
C ALA A 26 -0.27 -6.92 0.75
N ALA A 27 0.31 -6.15 -0.19
CA ALA A 27 -0.41 -5.60 -1.33
C ALA A 27 -1.08 -6.66 -2.23
N GLY A 28 -0.54 -7.88 -2.27
CA GLY A 28 -1.14 -9.01 -2.98
C GLY A 28 -2.57 -9.34 -2.50
N ASN A 29 -2.85 -9.13 -1.21
CA ASN A 29 -4.14 -9.47 -0.58
C ASN A 29 -5.22 -8.39 -0.72
N PHE A 30 -4.87 -7.22 -1.22
CA PHE A 30 -5.77 -6.07 -1.31
C PHE A 30 -6.10 -5.72 -2.75
N TYR A 31 -7.26 -5.12 -2.98
CA TYR A 31 -7.67 -4.66 -4.30
C TYR A 31 -6.77 -3.53 -4.82
N THR A 32 -6.42 -2.56 -3.96
CA THR A 32 -5.44 -1.51 -4.28
C THR A 32 -4.48 -1.25 -3.12
N ALA A 33 -3.29 -0.72 -3.44
CA ALA A 33 -2.31 -0.28 -2.45
C ALA A 33 -1.70 1.08 -2.84
N LYS A 34 -1.53 1.95 -1.84
CA LYS A 34 -0.90 3.27 -1.98
C LYS A 34 0.16 3.49 -0.92
N VAL A 35 1.17 4.27 -1.27
CA VAL A 35 2.13 4.87 -0.33
C VAL A 35 2.03 6.39 -0.50
N GLY A 36 1.57 7.07 0.55
CA GLY A 36 1.11 8.45 0.47
C GLY A 36 0.03 8.61 -0.61
N SER A 37 0.26 9.52 -1.55
CA SER A 37 -0.61 9.73 -2.71
C SER A 37 -0.31 8.81 -3.90
N LYS A 38 0.81 8.06 -3.87
CA LYS A 38 1.24 7.22 -4.99
C LYS A 38 0.51 5.89 -4.97
N VAL A 39 -0.19 5.57 -6.06
CA VAL A 39 -0.69 4.21 -6.30
C VAL A 39 0.50 3.33 -6.69
N VAL A 40 0.72 2.29 -5.90
CA VAL A 40 1.80 1.31 -6.12
C VAL A 40 1.26 -0.05 -6.52
N LYS A 41 -0.04 -0.29 -6.31
CA LYS A 41 -0.80 -1.38 -6.93
C LYS A 41 -2.17 -0.85 -7.34
N ALA A 42 -2.43 -0.88 -8.65
CA ALA A 42 -3.75 -0.55 -9.20
C ALA A 42 -4.74 -1.71 -9.02
N ALA A 43 -6.03 -1.42 -9.22
CA ALA A 43 -7.08 -2.42 -9.30
C ALA A 43 -6.72 -3.51 -10.31
N ASP A 44 -6.85 -4.77 -9.92
CA ASP A 44 -6.53 -5.96 -10.73
C ASP A 44 -5.08 -6.02 -11.25
N GLY A 45 -4.22 -5.12 -10.77
CA GLY A 45 -2.81 -5.04 -11.15
C GLY A 45 -1.89 -5.78 -10.19
N THR A 46 -0.63 -5.92 -10.60
CA THR A 46 0.45 -6.37 -9.71
C THR A 46 1.11 -5.19 -9.01
N LEU A 47 1.86 -5.49 -7.95
CA LEU A 47 2.65 -4.49 -7.26
C LEU A 47 3.74 -3.92 -8.18
N ASP A 48 3.81 -2.59 -8.29
CA ASP A 48 4.96 -1.88 -8.85
C ASP A 48 6.02 -1.71 -7.75
N VAL A 49 7.00 -2.61 -7.77
CA VAL A 49 8.09 -2.65 -6.79
C VAL A 49 8.96 -1.39 -6.89
N ALA A 50 9.19 -0.87 -8.10
CA ALA A 50 10.00 0.32 -8.30
C ALA A 50 9.29 1.57 -7.78
N ALA A 51 8.00 1.74 -8.09
CA ALA A 51 7.20 2.82 -7.53
C ALA A 51 7.06 2.72 -6.01
N THR A 52 6.98 1.50 -5.46
CA THR A 52 6.96 1.27 -4.01
C THR A 52 8.24 1.75 -3.35
N ALA A 53 9.40 1.32 -3.86
CA ALA A 53 10.69 1.75 -3.33
C ALA A 53 10.86 3.28 -3.42
N ALA A 54 10.42 3.89 -4.52
CA ALA A 54 10.49 5.34 -4.70
C ALA A 54 9.51 6.11 -3.79
N ALA A 55 8.33 5.54 -3.50
CA ALA A 55 7.32 6.17 -2.65
C ALA A 55 7.61 6.00 -1.15
N CYS A 56 8.24 4.90 -0.75
CA CYS A 56 8.72 4.65 0.62
C CYS A 56 10.03 5.41 0.91
N ASN A 57 10.05 6.72 0.68
CA ASN A 57 11.26 7.53 0.73
C ASN A 57 11.40 8.36 2.01
N ASN A 58 10.33 8.53 2.79
CA ASN A 58 10.42 9.24 4.05
C ASN A 58 11.08 8.33 5.10
N ALA A 59 12.20 8.76 5.67
CA ALA A 59 12.97 7.95 6.59
C ALA A 59 12.15 7.47 7.80
N THR A 60 11.23 8.28 8.30
CA THR A 60 10.54 8.05 9.57
C THR A 60 9.02 7.92 9.46
N SER A 61 8.40 8.53 8.44
CA SER A 61 6.93 8.58 8.36
C SER A 61 6.41 8.49 6.94
N ASN A 62 6.00 7.28 6.55
CA ASN A 62 5.21 7.00 5.36
C ASN A 62 3.80 6.58 5.79
N THR A 63 2.82 6.93 4.97
CA THR A 63 1.44 6.43 5.11
C THR A 63 1.18 5.36 4.08
N LEU A 64 0.75 4.17 4.49
CA LEU A 64 0.36 3.10 3.59
C LEU A 64 -1.15 2.95 3.65
N VAL A 65 -1.79 2.84 2.49
CA VAL A 65 -3.24 2.65 2.39
C VAL A 65 -3.52 1.41 1.57
N PHE A 66 -4.22 0.46 2.17
CA PHE A 66 -4.66 -0.77 1.53
C PHE A 66 -6.18 -0.82 1.49
N THR A 67 -6.75 -1.03 0.31
CA THR A 67 -8.22 -1.08 0.15
C THR A 67 -8.63 -2.46 -0.35
N SER A 68 -9.63 -3.05 0.31
CA SER A 68 -10.32 -4.26 -0.11
C SER A 68 -11.74 -3.93 -0.58
N ILE A 69 -12.27 -4.75 -1.49
CA ILE A 69 -13.66 -4.72 -1.98
C ILE A 69 -14.34 -6.08 -1.83
#